data_AF-A0A3S4NPZ7-F1
#
_entry.id   AF-A0A3S4NPZ7-F1
#
_cell.length_a   1.000
_cell.length_b   1.000
_cell.length_c   1.000
_cell.angle_alpha   90.00
_cell.angle_beta   90.00
_cell.angle_gamma   90.00
#
_symmetry.space_group_name_H-M   'P 1'
#
loop_
_entity.id
_entity.type
_entity.pdbx_description
1 polymer ?
#
loop_
_entity_poly.entity_id
_entity_poly.type
_entity_poly.pdbx_seq_one_letter_code
_entity_poly.pdbx_strand_id
1 'polypeptide(L)'
;MTVIIAPICGPILGGYICDNFSWGWIFLINVPMGIIVLTLCLTLLKGRETETSPVKMNLPGLTLLVLGVGGLQIMLDKGRDLDWFNSSTIIILTVVSVISLISLVIWESTSENPILDLSLFKSRNSPLVL
;
A
#
# COMPACT_ATOMS: atom_id res chain seq x y z
N MET A 1 -2.54 18.46 -0.88
CA MET A 1 -3.31 18.72 0.36
C MET A 1 -4.38 17.67 0.67
N THR A 2 -4.77 16.83 -0.30
CA THR A 2 -5.77 15.76 -0.13
C THR A 2 -5.38 14.65 0.85
N VAL A 3 -4.08 14.36 1.01
CA VAL A 3 -3.57 13.26 1.86
C VAL A 3 -3.79 13.48 3.36
N ILE A 4 -3.93 14.74 3.81
CA ILE A 4 -4.07 15.09 5.24
C ILE A 4 -5.55 15.17 5.66
N ILE A 5 -6.46 15.42 4.71
CA ILE A 5 -7.90 15.58 4.99
C ILE A 5 -8.53 14.25 5.41
N ALA A 6 -8.13 13.15 4.78
CA ALA A 6 -8.65 11.81 5.07
C ALA A 6 -8.46 11.37 6.55
N PRO A 7 -7.25 11.41 7.13
CA PRO A 7 -7.04 10.98 8.52
C PRO A 7 -7.66 11.94 9.56
N ILE A 8 -7.97 13.18 9.19
CA ILE A 8 -8.63 14.15 10.08
C ILE A 8 -10.15 13.96 10.05
N CYS A 9 -10.74 13.83 8.85
CA CYS A 9 -12.18 13.68 8.70
C CYS A 9 -12.69 12.32 9.22
N GLY A 10 -11.90 11.25 9.11
CA GLY A 10 -12.29 9.90 9.56
C GLY A 10 -12.70 9.83 11.04
N PRO A 11 -11.83 10.21 12.00
CA PRO A 11 -12.15 10.21 13.42
C PRO A 11 -13.29 11.16 13.79
N ILE A 12 -13.39 12.32 13.13
CA ILE A 12 -14.45 13.31 13.40
C ILE A 12 -15.82 12.75 12.97
N LEU A 13 -15.93 12.19 11.77
CA LEU A 13 -17.15 11.56 11.28
C LEU A 13 -17.49 10.31 12.10
N GLY A 14 -16.50 9.48 12.45
CA GLY A 14 -16.68 8.30 13.28
C GLY A 14 -17.16 8.63 14.70
N GLY A 15 -16.57 9.65 15.34
CA GLY A 15 -16.97 10.12 16.66
C GLY A 15 -18.39 10.68 16.68
N TYR A 16 -18.73 11.53 15.70
CA TYR A 16 -20.09 12.09 15.58
C TYR A 16 -21.17 11.02 15.39
N ILE A 17 -20.86 9.97 14.63
CA ILE A 17 -21.74 8.81 14.45
C ILE A 17 -21.88 8.04 15.76
N CYS A 18 -20.80 7.84 16.51
CA CYS A 18 -20.85 7.13 17.79
C CYS A 18 -21.62 7.89 18.89
N ASP A 19 -21.61 9.22 18.85
CA ASP A 19 -22.30 10.10 19.81
C ASP A 19 -23.81 10.21 19.54
N ASN A 20 -24.24 10.15 18.27
CA ASN A 20 -25.65 10.33 17.87
C ASN A 20 -26.35 9.02 17.45
N PHE A 21 -25.59 8.00 17.03
CA PHE A 21 -26.09 6.72 16.53
C PHE A 21 -25.39 5.54 17.23
N SER A 22 -26.07 4.40 17.36
CA SER A 22 -25.47 3.19 17.92
C SER A 22 -24.20 2.78 17.17
N TRP A 23 -23.22 2.23 17.91
CA TRP A 23 -21.90 1.77 17.45
C TRP A 23 -21.88 1.01 16.11
N GLY A 24 -22.94 0.27 15.77
CA GLY A 24 -23.07 -0.45 14.49
C GLY A 24 -23.07 0.45 13.24
N TRP A 25 -23.43 1.73 13.35
CA TRP A 25 -23.45 2.66 12.22
C TRP A 25 -22.06 2.99 11.66
N ILE A 26 -21.00 2.78 12.45
CA ILE A 26 -19.61 2.93 12.01
C ILE A 26 -19.26 1.88 10.94
N PHE A 27 -19.90 0.71 10.93
CA PHE A 27 -19.70 -0.28 9.87
C PHE A 27 -20.58 0.03 8.64
N LEU A 28 -21.79 0.53 8.86
CA LEU A 28 -22.73 0.85 7.79
C LEU A 28 -22.25 2.00 6.90
N ILE A 29 -21.42 2.92 7.37
CA ILE A 29 -20.84 3.99 6.53
C ILE A 29 -19.99 3.45 5.37
N ASN A 30 -19.40 2.27 5.52
CA ASN A 30 -18.60 1.64 4.48
C ASN A 30 -19.46 1.01 3.37
N VAL A 31 -20.71 0.65 3.68
CA VAL A 31 -21.63 0.02 2.73
C VAL A 31 -21.94 0.90 1.51
N PRO A 32 -22.36 2.18 1.65
CA PRO A 32 -22.61 3.03 0.49
C PRO A 32 -21.32 3.28 -0.32
N MET A 33 -20.17 3.41 0.35
CA MET A 33 -18.88 3.55 -0.33
C MET A 33 -18.54 2.28 -1.13
N GLY A 34 -18.76 1.10 -0.56
CA GLY A 34 -18.57 -0.18 -1.23
C GLY A 34 -19.48 -0.34 -2.45
N ILE A 35 -20.74 0.10 -2.36
CA ILE A 35 -21.68 0.10 -3.49
C ILE A 35 -21.20 1.04 -4.61
N ILE A 36 -20.72 2.24 -4.26
CA ILE A 36 -20.17 3.19 -5.23
C ILE A 36 -18.97 2.59 -5.96
N VAL A 37 -18.01 2.03 -5.22
CA VAL A 37 -16.82 1.40 -5.79
C VAL A 37 -17.20 0.21 -6.66
N LEU A 38 -18.11 -0.65 -6.20
CA LEU A 38 -18.58 -1.80 -6.97
C LEU A 38 -19.24 -1.35 -8.30
N THR A 39 -20.12 -0.35 -8.23
CA THR A 39 -20.82 0.20 -9.41
C THR A 39 -19.83 0.81 -10.39
N LEU A 40 -18.86 1.58 -9.89
CA LEU A 40 -17.78 2.15 -10.71
C LEU A 40 -16.93 1.06 -11.35
N CYS A 41 -16.48 0.06 -10.59
CA CYS A 41 -15.74 -1.09 -11.13
C CYS A 41 -16.55 -1.79 -12.23
N LEU A 42 -17.81 -2.12 -11.98
CA LEU A 42 -18.67 -2.78 -12.97
C LEU A 42 -18.93 -1.94 -14.21
N THR A 43 -18.93 -0.61 -14.10
CA THR A 43 -19.17 0.31 -15.22
C THR A 43 -17.88 0.57 -16.00
N LEU A 44 -16.75 0.76 -15.31
CA LEU A 44 -15.44 1.10 -15.88
C LEU A 44 -14.71 -0.12 -16.46
N LEU A 45 -14.86 -1.31 -15.85
CA LEU A 45 -14.30 -2.55 -16.39
C LEU A 45 -15.21 -3.17 -17.47
N LYS A 46 -16.43 -2.67 -17.66
CA LYS A 46 -17.33 -3.14 -18.71
C LYS A 46 -16.70 -2.89 -20.08
N GLY A 47 -16.28 -3.96 -20.76
CA GLY A 47 -15.67 -3.88 -22.10
C GLY A 47 -14.14 -3.89 -22.12
N ARG A 48 -13.46 -4.02 -20.98
CA ARG A 48 -12.02 -4.33 -20.91
C ARG A 48 -11.81 -5.81 -20.59
N GLU A 49 -12.21 -6.68 -21.52
CA GLU A 49 -11.79 -8.08 -21.53
C GLU A 49 -10.31 -8.12 -21.92
N THR A 50 -9.45 -7.81 -20.94
CA THR A 50 -8.01 -7.99 -21.09
C THR A 50 -7.79 -9.49 -21.02
N GLU A 51 -7.18 -10.08 -22.05
CA GLU A 51 -6.83 -11.51 -22.06
C GLU A 51 -6.17 -11.86 -20.72
N THR A 52 -6.78 -12.78 -19.97
CA THR A 52 -6.19 -13.31 -18.75
C THR A 52 -5.01 -14.18 -19.12
N SER A 53 -3.90 -13.55 -19.48
CA SER A 53 -2.61 -14.20 -19.50
C SER A 53 -2.29 -14.58 -18.05
N PRO A 54 -1.86 -15.82 -17.78
CA PRO A 54 -1.36 -16.19 -16.47
C PRO A 54 -0.08 -15.38 -16.23
N VAL A 55 -0.23 -14.19 -15.65
CA VAL A 55 0.88 -13.41 -15.14
C VAL A 55 1.57 -14.32 -14.13
N LYS A 56 2.79 -14.75 -14.45
CA LYS A 56 3.60 -15.54 -13.53
C LYS A 56 3.78 -14.69 -12.29
N MET A 57 3.10 -15.05 -11.21
CA MET A 57 3.14 -14.30 -9.97
C MET A 57 4.56 -14.38 -9.42
N ASN A 58 5.23 -13.23 -9.35
CA ASN A 58 6.58 -13.13 -8.82
C ASN A 58 6.56 -13.22 -7.29
N LEU A 59 6.29 -14.41 -6.75
CA LEU A 59 6.34 -14.70 -5.32
C LEU A 59 7.61 -14.18 -4.63
N PRO A 60 8.83 -14.36 -5.21
CA PRO A 60 10.05 -13.89 -4.58
C PRO A 60 10.09 -12.37 -4.45
N GLY A 61 9.79 -11.63 -5.51
CA GLY A 61 9.75 -10.16 -5.49
C GLY A 61 8.71 -9.63 -4.51
N LEU A 62 7.53 -10.26 -4.46
CA LEU A 62 6.47 -9.88 -3.53
C LEU A 62 6.91 -10.07 -2.07
N THR A 63 7.57 -11.19 -1.79
CA THR A 63 8.06 -11.50 -0.44
C THR A 63 9.13 -10.50 0.01
N LEU A 64 10.07 -10.17 -0.88
CA LEU A 64 11.08 -9.15 -0.60
C LEU A 64 10.48 -7.77 -0.38
N LEU A 65 9.41 -7.43 -1.11
CA LEU A 65 8.71 -6.14 -0.97
C LEU A 65 8.03 -6.05 0.39
N VAL A 66 7.28 -7.09 0.77
CA VAL A 66 6.60 -7.16 2.08
C VAL A 66 7.62 -7.10 3.21
N LEU A 67 8.74 -7.81 3.12
CA LEU A 67 9.77 -7.79 4.15
C LEU A 67 10.52 -6.45 4.22
N GLY A 68 10.88 -5.88 3.07
CA GLY A 68 11.60 -4.61 2.99
C GLY A 68 10.75 -3.43 3.45
N VAL A 69 9.61 -3.21 2.77
CA VAL A 69 8.71 -2.08 3.05
C VAL A 69 7.96 -2.29 4.37
N GLY A 70 7.48 -3.50 4.65
CA GLY A 70 6.81 -3.80 5.93
C GLY A 70 7.76 -3.68 7.12
N GLY A 71 9.00 -4.16 6.99
CA GLY A 71 10.03 -3.98 8.01
C GLY A 71 10.36 -2.50 8.24
N LEU A 72 10.47 -1.70 7.17
CA LEU A 72 10.70 -0.26 7.27
C LEU A 72 9.52 0.45 7.94
N GLN A 73 8.29 0.09 7.57
CA GLN A 73 7.08 0.67 8.15
C GLN A 73 7.01 0.40 9.65
N ILE A 74 7.25 -0.85 10.08
CA ILE A 74 7.26 -1.21 11.51
C ILE A 74 8.38 -0.46 12.24
N MET A 75 9.56 -0.33 11.63
CA MET A 75 10.68 0.41 12.21
C MET A 75 10.35 1.89 12.41
N LEU A 76 9.66 2.53 11.46
CA LEU A 76 9.25 3.93 11.57
C LEU A 76 8.09 4.13 12.56
N ASP A 77 7.13 3.20 12.56
CA ASP A 77 5.94 3.27 13.43
C ASP A 77 6.30 3.04 14.90
N LYS A 78 7.07 1.98 15.19
CA LYS A 78 7.55 1.65 16.54
C LYS A 78 8.89 2.28 16.89
N GLY A 79 9.47 3.06 15.98
CA GLY A 79 10.77 3.71 16.14
C GLY A 79 10.86 4.53 17.42
N ARG A 80 9.81 5.31 17.68
CA ARG A 80 9.72 6.20 18.84
C ARG A 80 9.39 5.46 20.13
N ASP A 81 8.66 4.35 20.06
CA ASP A 81 8.23 3.58 21.24
C ASP A 81 9.33 2.65 21.78
N LEU A 82 10.28 2.24 20.93
CA LEU A 82 11.38 1.33 21.28
C LEU A 82 12.74 2.04 21.40
N ASP A 83 12.76 3.33 21.75
CA ASP A 83 13.99 4.13 21.89
C ASP A 83 14.91 4.11 20.64
N TRP A 84 14.31 4.08 19.45
CA TRP A 84 15.02 4.21 18.17
C TRP A 84 16.20 3.23 18.03
N PHE A 85 17.36 3.74 17.63
CA PHE A 85 18.59 2.97 17.43
C PHE A 85 19.25 2.51 18.74
N ASN A 86 18.66 2.78 19.90
CA ASN A 86 19.14 2.25 21.17
C ASN A 86 18.63 0.83 21.45
N SER A 87 17.59 0.38 20.75
CA SER A 87 17.05 -0.98 20.87
C SER A 87 17.58 -1.91 19.79
N SER A 88 18.14 -3.05 20.21
CA SER A 88 18.63 -4.12 19.33
C SER A 88 17.59 -4.59 18.32
N THR A 89 16.30 -4.55 18.69
CA THR A 89 15.19 -4.94 17.82
C THR A 89 15.03 -4.02 16.61
N ILE A 90 15.16 -2.70 16.81
CA ILE A 90 15.09 -1.73 15.71
C ILE A 90 16.29 -1.87 14.79
N ILE A 91 17.50 -2.05 15.34
CA ILE A 91 18.71 -2.25 14.55
C ILE A 91 18.56 -3.48 13.64
N ILE A 92 18.06 -4.61 14.18
CA ILE A 92 17.81 -5.82 13.39
C ILE A 92 16.77 -5.55 12.30
N LEU A 93 15.66 -4.88 12.62
CA LEU A 93 14.63 -4.52 11.64
C LEU A 93 15.17 -3.62 10.53
N THR A 94 15.99 -2.63 10.86
CA THR A 94 16.62 -1.73 9.89
C THR A 94 17.56 -2.52 8.97
N VAL A 95 18.42 -3.37 9.53
CA VAL A 95 19.36 -4.19 8.73
C VAL A 95 18.60 -5.14 7.81
N VAL A 96 17.59 -5.84 8.32
CA VAL A 96 16.75 -6.75 7.51
C VAL A 96 16.03 -5.98 6.40
N SER A 97 15.42 -4.84 6.73
CA SER A 97 14.71 -4.00 5.74
C SER A 97 15.65 -3.51 4.64
N VAL A 98 16.85 -3.00 5.00
CA VAL A 98 17.84 -2.53 4.04
C VAL A 98 18.33 -3.68 3.14
N ILE A 99 18.65 -4.83 3.71
CA ILE A 99 19.10 -6.00 2.94
C ILE A 99 17.98 -6.48 1.99
N SER A 100 16.75 -6.55 2.48
CA SER A 100 15.59 -6.94 1.67
C SER A 100 15.31 -5.94 0.55
N LEU A 101 15.43 -4.63 0.79
CA LEU A 101 15.26 -3.60 -0.24
C LEU A 101 16.37 -3.64 -1.29
N ILE A 102 17.63 -3.81 -0.89
CA ILE A 102 18.75 -3.94 -1.84
C ILE A 102 18.56 -5.21 -2.68
N SER A 103 18.24 -6.33 -2.03
CA SER A 103 17.97 -7.60 -2.72
C SER A 103 16.78 -7.48 -3.66
N LEU A 104 15.76 -6.68 -3.30
CA LEU A 104 14.59 -6.42 -4.14
C LEU A 104 15.02 -5.67 -5.39
N VAL A 105 15.82 -4.61 -5.25
CA VAL A 105 16.28 -3.81 -6.40
C VAL A 105 17.10 -4.69 -7.36
N ILE A 106 17.97 -5.55 -6.83
CA ILE A 106 18.77 -6.49 -7.65
C ILE A 106 17.86 -7.51 -8.34
N TRP A 107 16.88 -8.05 -7.62
CA TRP A 107 15.93 -9.05 -8.13
C TRP A 107 15.01 -8.46 -9.20
N GLU A 108 14.39 -7.31 -8.95
CA GLU A 108 13.52 -6.61 -9.91
C GLU A 108 14.31 -6.17 -11.16
N SER A 109 15.58 -5.77 -11.01
CA SER A 109 16.44 -5.43 -12.16
C SER A 109 16.83 -6.64 -13.02
N THR A 110 16.74 -7.86 -12.48
CA THR A 110 17.12 -9.10 -13.17
C THR A 110 15.91 -9.92 -13.62
N SER A 111 14.74 -9.69 -13.01
CA SER A 111 13.53 -10.48 -13.24
C SER A 111 12.86 -10.14 -14.59
N GLU A 112 12.49 -11.18 -15.33
CA GLU A 112 11.80 -11.08 -16.62
C GLU A 112 10.35 -10.61 -16.50
N ASN A 113 9.78 -10.67 -15.28
CA ASN A 113 8.49 -10.08 -14.92
C ASN A 113 8.70 -9.24 -13.65
N PRO A 114 8.89 -7.91 -13.75
CA PRO A 114 9.00 -7.05 -12.58
C PRO A 114 7.62 -6.76 -11.97
N ILE A 115 7.51 -6.75 -10.64
CA ILE A 115 6.31 -6.30 -9.91
C ILE A 115 6.29 -4.77 -9.83
N LEU A 116 7.47 -4.18 -9.74
CA LEU A 116 7.69 -2.75 -9.80
C LEU A 116 8.38 -2.45 -11.13
N ASP A 117 7.63 -1.85 -12.06
CA ASP A 117 8.24 -1.37 -13.30
C ASP A 117 9.17 -0.18 -13.01
N LEU A 118 10.43 -0.49 -12.68
CA LEU A 118 11.49 0.49 -12.40
C LEU A 118 11.81 1.33 -13.66
N SER A 119 11.33 0.94 -14.85
CA SER A 119 11.41 1.74 -16.07
C SER A 119 10.60 3.04 -15.96
N LEU A 120 9.52 3.05 -15.17
CA LEU A 120 8.72 4.25 -14.92
C LEU A 120 9.49 5.32 -14.14
N PHE A 121 10.39 4.93 -13.24
CA PHE A 121 11.28 5.87 -12.55
C PHE A 121 12.43 6.37 -13.43
N LYS A 122 12.77 5.63 -14.50
CA LYS A 122 13.75 6.04 -15.51
C LYS A 122 13.13 7.01 -16.53
N SER A 123 11.83 6.90 -16.78
CA SER A 123 11.05 7.82 -17.60
C SER A 123 10.68 9.08 -16.80
N ARG A 124 11.58 10.07 -16.79
CA ARG A 124 11.33 11.41 -16.21
C ARG A 124 10.23 12.21 -16.92
N ASN A 125 9.67 11.71 -18.02
CA ASN A 125 8.60 12.40 -18.75
C ASN A 125 7.91 11.45 -19.75
N SER A 126 6.75 10.91 -19.41
CA SER A 126 5.74 10.57 -20.43
C SER A 126 4.36 10.96 -19.89
N PRO A 127 3.65 11.83 -20.62
CA PRO A 127 2.49 12.56 -20.12
C PRO A 127 1.26 11.66 -20.00
N LEU A 128 0.33 12.09 -19.15
CA LEU A 128 -1.11 11.86 -19.24
C LEU A 128 -1.54 11.14 -20.53
N VAL A 129 -1.97 9.89 -20.40
CA VAL A 129 -2.86 9.27 -21.38
C VAL A 129 -4.22 9.18 -20.71
N LEU A 130 -5.17 9.89 -21.33
CA LEU A 130 -6.60 9.93 -21.02
C LEU A 130 -7.22 8.53 -21.01
#